data_AF-A0A1I7ZG00-F1
#
_entry.id   AF-A0A1I7ZG00-F1
#
_cell.length_a   1.000
_cell.length_b   1.000
_cell.length_c   1.000
_cell.angle_alpha   90.00
_cell.angle_beta   90.00
_cell.angle_gamma   90.00
#
_symmetry.space_group_name_H-M   'P 1'
#
loop_
_entity.id
_entity.type
_entity.pdbx_description
1 polymer ?
#
loop_
_entity_poly.entity_id
_entity_poly.type
_entity_poly.pdbx_seq_one_letter_code
_entity_poly.pdbx_strand_id
1 'polypeptide(L)'
;MVCSTVPSGSGHSAEAEALVYNFVKRKKPHLLLEMFGKERCQELEKRDHIYDRNSLLSMLEAIKGDLSVTKEDAPEAGEQKNHLPVKTEIKEASLANGDVPKRRTMKITPELAVFNYFHERQQEGALELLFDEKTRKNYDKKVDVMGIWMPSVRRVYAHYRFNELKKEHRKTMEIWNCELCKKEIKSHGRGLYLLYHIGIHEDIPCPCLIEGCDATLRSPPPLLSHLKKTHVLPVASLNSRQYYALKKAERQFCKRAETFRDKYFPPEAFIGFNDCKRRNMARDLEDPECKQCDKIVSNETARRRHVADHLKLGYNCVFDGCNYKAEPSCLSSHFLHKHSKKVGDLNEAQLFKYKQMKLNFAEIMKKEVPNYFSYKTELPEEELF
;
A
#
# COMPACT_ATOMS: atom_id res chain seq x y z
N MET A 1 2.27 12.98 -42.38
CA MET A 1 1.83 11.57 -42.39
C MET A 1 1.35 11.27 -40.97
N VAL A 2 0.04 11.26 -40.73
CA VAL A 2 -0.53 11.17 -39.38
C VAL A 2 -0.63 9.69 -39.02
N CYS A 3 0.14 9.23 -38.04
CA CYS A 3 0.08 7.84 -37.57
C CYS A 3 -1.31 7.56 -36.99
N SER A 4 -2.05 6.65 -37.61
CA SER A 4 -3.30 6.08 -37.12
C SER A 4 -3.02 5.15 -35.94
N THR A 5 -2.73 5.72 -34.76
CA THR A 5 -2.67 4.96 -33.52
C THR A 5 -4.09 4.60 -33.07
N VAL A 6 -4.41 3.31 -33.11
CA VAL A 6 -5.64 2.75 -32.55
C VAL A 6 -5.70 3.08 -31.05
N PRO A 7 -6.79 3.68 -30.53
CA PRO A 7 -6.90 3.99 -29.12
C PRO A 7 -7.06 2.69 -28.33
N SER A 8 -6.02 2.30 -27.59
CA SER A 8 -6.13 1.22 -26.62
C SER A 8 -7.07 1.69 -25.49
N GLY A 9 -8.25 1.06 -25.43
CA GLY A 9 -9.45 1.50 -24.69
C GLY A 9 -9.38 1.43 -23.16
N SER A 10 -8.31 1.96 -22.54
CA SER A 10 -8.34 2.29 -21.12
C SER A 10 -8.70 3.77 -20.96
N GLY A 11 -9.77 4.11 -20.25
CA GLY A 11 -10.20 5.50 -20.03
C GLY A 11 -9.03 6.44 -19.69
N HIS A 12 -8.12 5.95 -18.83
CA HIS A 12 -6.88 6.63 -18.39
C HIS A 12 -6.00 7.23 -19.50
N SER A 13 -6.04 6.69 -20.73
CA SER A 13 -5.26 7.25 -21.83
C SER A 13 -5.77 8.61 -22.27
N ALA A 14 -7.09 8.83 -22.21
CA ALA A 14 -7.70 10.07 -22.68
C ALA A 14 -7.49 11.23 -21.69
N GLU A 15 -7.47 10.96 -20.39
CA GLU A 15 -7.13 12.00 -19.40
C GLU A 15 -5.66 12.38 -19.42
N ALA A 16 -4.75 11.40 -19.56
CA ALA A 16 -3.33 11.67 -19.71
C ALA A 16 -3.04 12.51 -20.97
N GLU A 17 -3.71 12.20 -22.08
CA GLU A 17 -3.60 12.96 -23.32
C GLU A 17 -4.19 14.37 -23.19
N ALA A 18 -5.29 14.54 -22.45
CA ALA A 18 -5.85 15.86 -22.15
C ALA A 18 -4.86 16.76 -21.39
N LEU A 19 -4.08 16.20 -20.46
CA LEU A 19 -3.02 16.94 -19.76
C LEU A 19 -1.91 17.40 -20.72
N VAL A 20 -1.50 16.53 -21.64
CA VAL A 20 -0.49 16.86 -22.67
C VAL A 20 -1.03 17.92 -23.63
N TYR A 21 -2.27 17.77 -24.09
CA TYR A 21 -2.96 18.74 -24.94
C TYR A 21 -3.04 20.12 -24.29
N ASN A 22 -3.51 20.17 -23.04
CA ASN A 22 -3.65 21.39 -22.26
C ASN A 22 -2.29 22.09 -22.03
N PHE A 23 -1.20 21.31 -21.90
CA PHE A 23 0.17 21.85 -21.91
C PHE A 23 0.56 22.45 -23.27
N VAL A 24 0.38 21.71 -24.37
CA VAL A 24 0.73 22.16 -25.73
C VAL A 24 -0.08 23.39 -26.12
N LYS A 25 -1.39 23.41 -25.84
CA LYS A 25 -2.31 24.52 -26.10
C LYS A 25 -1.79 25.84 -25.54
N ARG A 26 -1.14 25.81 -24.38
CA ARG A 26 -0.62 27.02 -23.73
C ARG A 26 0.73 27.45 -24.27
N LYS A 27 1.62 26.49 -24.52
CA LYS A 27 2.99 26.77 -24.93
C LYS A 27 3.07 27.08 -26.43
N LYS A 28 2.33 26.34 -27.25
CA LYS A 28 2.35 26.38 -28.72
C LYS A 28 0.97 26.04 -29.31
N PRO A 29 -0.05 26.89 -29.14
CA PRO A 29 -1.43 26.63 -29.60
C PRO A 29 -1.54 26.35 -31.10
N HIS A 30 -0.69 26.98 -31.92
CA HIS A 30 -0.69 26.80 -33.38
C HIS A 30 -0.32 25.38 -33.82
N LEU A 31 0.33 24.59 -32.96
CA LEU A 31 0.72 23.21 -33.27
C LEU A 31 -0.37 22.17 -32.96
N LEU A 32 -1.47 22.57 -32.30
CA LEU A 32 -2.48 21.62 -31.82
C LEU A 32 -3.10 20.80 -32.95
N LEU A 33 -3.49 21.45 -34.05
CA LEU A 33 -4.11 20.77 -35.19
C LEU A 33 -3.15 19.81 -35.88
N GLU A 34 -1.86 20.15 -35.93
CA GLU A 34 -0.83 19.30 -36.51
C GLU A 34 -0.55 18.07 -35.64
N MET A 35 -0.50 18.25 -34.32
CA MET A 35 -0.13 17.20 -33.38
C MET A 35 -1.25 16.22 -33.05
N PHE A 36 -2.48 16.71 -32.88
CA PHE A 36 -3.61 15.89 -32.43
C PHE A 36 -4.64 15.67 -33.55
N GLY A 37 -4.69 16.52 -34.57
CA GLY A 37 -5.75 16.51 -35.57
C GLY A 37 -7.02 17.20 -35.09
N LYS A 38 -7.83 17.68 -36.04
CA LYS A 38 -9.01 18.53 -35.76
C LYS A 38 -10.05 17.84 -34.87
N GLU A 39 -10.40 16.59 -35.16
CA GLU A 39 -11.42 15.83 -34.42
C GLU A 39 -10.97 15.57 -32.98
N ARG A 40 -9.71 15.15 -32.79
CA ARG A 40 -9.16 14.89 -31.46
C ARG A 40 -9.04 16.17 -30.63
N CYS A 41 -8.62 17.28 -31.24
CA CYS A 41 -8.64 18.58 -30.57
C CYS A 41 -10.04 18.92 -30.05
N GLN A 42 -11.09 18.71 -30.84
CA GLN A 42 -12.47 18.95 -30.40
C GLN A 42 -12.88 18.07 -29.23
N GLU A 43 -12.45 16.81 -29.20
CA GLU A 43 -12.71 15.91 -28.06
C GLU A 43 -11.96 16.35 -26.80
N LEU A 44 -10.68 16.69 -26.93
CA LEU A 44 -9.83 17.12 -25.81
C LEU A 44 -10.27 18.48 -25.27
N GLU A 45 -10.74 19.38 -26.14
CA GLU A 45 -11.29 20.68 -25.76
C GLU A 45 -12.52 20.54 -24.85
N LYS A 46 -13.38 19.54 -25.10
CA LYS A 46 -14.52 19.24 -24.22
C LYS A 46 -14.08 18.87 -22.80
N ARG A 47 -12.84 18.39 -22.61
CA ARG A 47 -12.28 18.00 -21.32
C ARG A 47 -11.36 19.06 -20.71
N ASP A 48 -11.06 20.13 -21.44
CA ASP A 48 -10.08 21.15 -21.04
C ASP A 48 -10.46 21.85 -19.73
N HIS A 49 -11.77 22.03 -19.51
CA HIS A 49 -12.32 22.65 -18.29
C HIS A 49 -12.02 21.86 -17.00
N ILE A 50 -11.63 20.58 -17.11
CA ILE A 50 -11.29 19.73 -15.96
C ILE A 50 -9.85 20.04 -15.46
N TYR A 51 -8.99 20.59 -16.33
CA TYR A 51 -7.56 20.74 -16.04
C TYR A 51 -7.11 22.20 -16.11
N ASP A 52 -6.77 22.75 -14.95
CA ASP A 52 -6.29 24.11 -14.80
C ASP A 52 -4.85 24.30 -15.31
N ARG A 53 -4.31 25.53 -15.12
CA ARG A 53 -2.96 25.89 -15.57
C ARG A 53 -1.85 24.99 -15.03
N ASN A 54 -2.06 24.49 -13.83
CA ASN A 54 -1.02 23.91 -13.00
C ASN A 54 -1.24 22.43 -12.73
N SER A 55 -2.28 21.81 -13.31
CA SER A 55 -2.70 20.44 -13.01
C SER A 55 -1.56 19.43 -13.16
N LEU A 56 -0.84 19.44 -14.29
CA LEU A 56 0.30 18.53 -14.49
C LEU A 56 1.44 18.81 -13.49
N LEU A 57 1.67 20.08 -13.12
CA LEU A 57 2.68 20.44 -12.12
C LEU A 57 2.28 19.92 -10.73
N SER A 58 1.04 20.16 -10.30
CA SER A 58 0.48 19.68 -9.03
C SER A 58 0.54 18.15 -8.95
N MET A 59 0.26 17.44 -10.06
CA MET A 59 0.38 15.99 -10.14
C MET A 59 1.82 15.52 -9.95
N LEU A 60 2.78 16.15 -10.64
CA LEU A 60 4.20 15.83 -10.49
C LEU A 60 4.71 16.12 -9.07
N GLU A 61 4.22 17.20 -8.43
CA GLU A 61 4.55 17.54 -7.05
C GLU A 61 4.00 16.52 -6.05
N ALA A 62 2.75 16.06 -6.25
CA ALA A 62 2.13 15.04 -5.40
C ALA A 62 2.90 13.71 -5.41
N ILE A 63 3.51 13.35 -6.53
CA ILE A 63 4.23 12.08 -6.70
C ILE A 63 5.68 12.17 -6.20
N LYS A 64 6.24 13.37 -6.16
CA LYS A 64 7.64 13.58 -5.74
C LYS A 64 7.94 13.03 -4.35
N GLY A 65 6.95 13.04 -3.45
CA GLY A 65 7.07 12.47 -2.10
C GLY A 65 7.14 10.93 -2.08
N ASP A 66 6.55 10.26 -3.07
CA ASP A 66 6.44 8.80 -3.11
C ASP A 66 7.56 8.15 -3.95
N LEU A 67 8.09 8.86 -4.96
CA LEU A 67 9.18 8.34 -5.82
C LEU A 67 10.58 8.50 -5.23
N SER A 68 10.74 9.29 -4.17
CA SER A 68 12.00 9.24 -3.41
C SER A 68 12.04 7.91 -2.69
N VAL A 69 12.64 6.90 -3.34
CA VAL A 69 13.04 5.65 -2.70
C VAL A 69 13.84 6.05 -1.48
N THR A 70 13.21 6.01 -0.31
CA THR A 70 13.88 6.18 0.96
C THR A 70 14.89 5.05 0.96
N LYS A 71 16.18 5.37 1.06
CA LYS A 71 17.19 4.34 1.34
C LYS A 71 16.61 3.52 2.49
N GLU A 72 16.43 2.22 2.28
CA GLU A 72 16.04 1.33 3.37
C GLU A 72 16.93 1.71 4.56
N ASP A 73 16.31 2.02 5.70
CA ASP A 73 17.01 2.17 6.97
C ASP A 73 17.71 0.83 7.23
N ALA A 74 18.88 0.66 6.64
CA ALA A 74 19.84 -0.34 7.04
C ALA A 74 20.05 -0.06 8.52
N PRO A 75 19.79 -1.04 9.41
CA PRO A 75 20.06 -0.83 10.82
C PRO A 75 21.52 -0.41 10.91
N GLU A 76 21.76 0.83 11.37
CA GLU A 76 23.10 1.27 11.73
C GLU A 76 23.65 0.19 12.67
N ALA A 77 24.64 -0.55 12.17
CA ALA A 77 25.34 -1.55 12.93
C ALA A 77 26.04 -0.81 14.08
N GLY A 78 25.37 -0.72 15.21
CA GLY A 78 25.99 -0.29 16.45
C GLY A 78 27.15 -1.24 16.74
N GLU A 79 28.36 -0.70 16.74
CA GLU A 79 29.57 -1.39 17.18
C GLU A 79 29.37 -1.92 18.60
N GLN A 80 29.14 -3.23 18.73
CA GLN A 80 29.33 -3.94 19.99
C GLN A 80 30.71 -4.60 19.98
N LYS A 81 31.57 -4.16 20.90
CA LYS A 81 32.86 -4.77 21.20
C LYS A 81 32.67 -6.16 21.80
N ASN A 82 33.17 -7.17 21.08
CA ASN A 82 33.80 -8.44 21.49
C ASN A 82 33.44 -9.11 22.83
N HIS A 83 33.01 -10.39 22.76
CA HIS A 83 33.80 -11.55 23.24
C HIS A 83 33.19 -12.92 22.80
N LEU A 84 33.82 -13.56 21.79
CA LEU A 84 34.20 -14.99 21.66
C LEU A 84 33.15 -16.15 21.63
N PRO A 85 33.49 -17.38 21.14
CA PRO A 85 32.99 -17.91 19.86
C PRO A 85 32.24 -19.26 19.96
N VAL A 86 31.45 -19.64 18.95
CA VAL A 86 31.42 -21.01 18.37
C VAL A 86 30.79 -20.93 16.97
N LYS A 87 31.49 -21.53 15.99
CA LYS A 87 31.12 -21.63 14.58
C LYS A 87 30.01 -22.64 14.35
N THR A 88 28.99 -22.27 13.58
CA THR A 88 28.29 -23.19 12.68
C THR A 88 27.93 -22.40 11.42
N GLU A 89 28.64 -22.70 10.33
CA GLU A 89 28.47 -22.04 9.03
C GLU A 89 27.22 -22.60 8.34
N ILE A 90 26.18 -21.78 8.23
CA ILE A 90 25.21 -21.87 7.14
C ILE A 90 25.64 -20.81 6.14
N LYS A 91 26.15 -21.24 4.99
CA LYS A 91 26.44 -20.35 3.84
C LYS A 91 25.14 -19.86 3.25
N GLU A 92 24.58 -18.80 3.82
CA GLU A 92 23.64 -17.93 3.13
C GLU A 92 24.47 -17.05 2.19
N ALA A 93 24.24 -17.18 0.88
CA ALA A 93 24.91 -16.37 -0.13
C ALA A 93 24.47 -14.90 0.05
N SER A 94 25.24 -14.15 0.83
CA SER A 94 25.11 -12.70 0.95
C SER A 94 25.38 -12.10 -0.43
N LEU A 95 24.33 -11.58 -1.06
CA LEU A 95 24.47 -10.65 -2.18
C LEU A 95 25.36 -9.50 -1.70
N ALA A 96 26.54 -9.38 -2.31
CA ALA A 96 27.51 -8.36 -1.98
C ALA A 96 26.85 -6.98 -2.06
N ASN A 97 26.96 -6.20 -0.98
CA ASN A 97 26.65 -4.78 -0.95
C ASN A 97 27.63 -4.04 -1.85
N GLY A 98 27.45 -4.13 -3.16
CA GLY A 98 28.10 -3.22 -4.10
C GLY A 98 27.59 -1.81 -3.83
N ASP A 99 28.50 -0.84 -3.78
CA ASP A 99 28.18 0.58 -3.66
C ASP A 99 27.16 0.97 -4.73
N VAL A 100 25.87 0.96 -4.38
CA VAL A 100 24.80 1.43 -5.26
C VAL A 100 25.08 2.91 -5.48
N PRO A 101 25.41 3.34 -6.71
CA PRO A 101 25.77 4.73 -6.98
C PRO A 101 24.69 5.63 -6.40
N LYS A 102 25.09 6.63 -5.61
CA LYS A 102 24.19 7.60 -4.99
C LYS A 102 23.36 8.25 -6.10
N ARG A 103 22.15 7.71 -6.34
CA ARG A 103 21.29 8.12 -7.45
C ARG A 103 21.01 9.61 -7.29
N ARG A 104 21.41 10.40 -8.28
CA ARG A 104 21.05 11.83 -8.33
C ARG A 104 19.55 11.90 -8.58
N THR A 105 18.78 12.37 -7.61
CA THR A 105 17.34 12.59 -7.76
C THR A 105 17.12 13.66 -8.83
N MET A 106 16.75 13.25 -10.04
CA MET A 106 16.37 14.19 -11.10
C MET A 106 14.94 14.68 -10.88
N LYS A 107 14.72 15.99 -10.98
CA LYS A 107 13.37 16.58 -10.92
C LYS A 107 12.70 16.41 -12.28
N ILE A 108 11.55 15.74 -12.30
CA ILE A 108 10.69 15.65 -13.49
C ILE A 108 9.93 16.98 -13.61
N THR A 109 10.16 17.70 -14.71
CA THR A 109 9.40 18.92 -15.05
C THR A 109 8.23 18.56 -15.96
N PRO A 110 7.17 19.42 -16.04
CA PRO A 110 6.09 19.24 -16.99
C PRO A 110 6.59 19.09 -18.44
N GLU A 111 7.57 19.90 -18.85
CA GLU A 111 8.22 19.81 -20.16
C GLU A 111 8.84 18.43 -20.41
N LEU A 112 9.55 17.86 -19.42
CA LEU A 112 10.21 16.56 -19.54
C LEU A 112 9.20 15.41 -19.54
N ALA A 113 8.11 15.54 -18.78
CA ALA A 113 7.02 14.56 -18.80
C ALA A 113 6.29 14.54 -20.16
N VAL A 114 6.03 15.71 -20.73
CA VAL A 114 5.44 15.85 -22.07
C VAL A 114 6.41 15.36 -23.15
N PHE A 115 7.70 15.65 -23.02
CA PHE A 115 8.72 15.09 -23.90
C PHE A 115 8.67 13.55 -23.88
N ASN A 116 8.70 12.95 -22.69
CA ASN A 116 8.65 11.49 -22.55
C ASN A 116 7.37 10.89 -23.15
N TYR A 117 6.22 11.58 -23.04
CA TYR A 117 4.97 11.15 -23.67
C TYR A 117 5.08 10.98 -25.19
N PHE A 118 5.68 11.95 -25.89
CA PHE A 118 5.87 11.87 -27.34
C PHE A 118 6.99 10.90 -27.72
N HIS A 119 8.05 10.84 -26.91
CA HIS A 119 9.18 9.92 -27.08
C HIS A 119 8.75 8.45 -26.97
N GLU A 120 7.97 8.07 -25.95
CA GLU A 120 7.40 6.71 -25.79
C GLU A 120 6.53 6.28 -27.00
N ARG A 121 5.96 7.25 -27.72
CA ARG A 121 5.10 7.03 -28.89
C ARG A 121 5.85 7.13 -30.22
N GLN A 122 7.17 7.37 -30.20
CA GLN A 122 8.00 7.56 -31.39
C GLN A 122 7.49 8.66 -32.32
N GLN A 123 6.93 9.73 -31.74
CA GLN A 123 6.37 10.87 -32.49
C GLN A 123 7.44 11.96 -32.70
N GLU A 124 8.50 11.64 -33.43
CA GLU A 124 9.66 12.53 -33.64
C GLU A 124 9.27 13.90 -34.20
N GLY A 125 8.34 13.96 -35.15
CA GLY A 125 7.85 15.23 -35.69
C GLY A 125 7.23 16.13 -34.61
N ALA A 126 6.49 15.56 -33.65
CA ALA A 126 5.94 16.31 -32.53
C ALA A 126 7.04 16.83 -31.59
N LEU A 127 8.09 16.04 -31.38
CA LEU A 127 9.25 16.45 -30.59
C LEU A 127 10.01 17.61 -31.26
N GLU A 128 10.21 17.55 -32.58
CA GLU A 128 10.84 18.60 -33.38
C GLU A 128 10.09 19.92 -33.31
N LEU A 129 8.76 19.86 -33.42
CA LEU A 129 7.91 21.04 -33.35
C LEU A 129 7.88 21.65 -31.93
N LEU A 130 7.91 20.82 -30.89
CA LEU A 130 7.80 21.28 -29.50
C LEU A 130 9.12 21.75 -28.90
N PHE A 131 10.24 21.14 -29.24
CA PHE A 131 11.51 21.33 -28.55
C PHE A 131 12.65 21.60 -29.53
N ASP A 132 13.47 22.61 -29.25
CA ASP A 132 14.70 22.85 -30.00
C ASP A 132 15.67 21.67 -29.85
N GLU A 133 16.58 21.52 -30.81
CA GLU A 133 17.51 20.39 -30.88
C GLU A 133 18.36 20.23 -29.61
N LYS A 134 18.78 21.34 -28.99
CA LYS A 134 19.58 21.30 -27.76
C LYS A 134 18.74 20.80 -26.58
N THR A 135 17.49 21.23 -26.48
CA THR A 135 16.56 20.74 -25.46
C THR A 135 16.22 19.26 -25.65
N ARG A 136 15.97 18.81 -26.89
CA ARG A 136 15.74 17.39 -27.21
C ARG A 136 16.90 16.51 -26.76
N LYS A 137 18.12 16.82 -27.22
CA LYS A 137 19.35 16.10 -26.83
C LYS A 137 19.58 16.05 -25.32
N ASN A 138 19.17 17.09 -24.59
CA ASN A 138 19.25 17.11 -23.13
C ASN A 138 18.19 16.19 -22.51
N TYR A 139 16.96 16.24 -23.01
CA TYR A 139 15.86 15.41 -22.53
C TYR A 139 16.04 13.94 -22.88
N ASP A 140 16.55 13.59 -24.06
CA ASP A 140 16.95 12.23 -24.43
C ASP A 140 17.91 11.65 -23.39
N LYS A 141 19.01 12.38 -23.11
CA LYS A 141 19.97 11.98 -22.08
C LYS A 141 19.33 11.79 -20.71
N LYS A 142 18.34 12.61 -20.35
CA LYS A 142 17.63 12.46 -19.06
C LYS A 142 16.72 11.24 -19.07
N VAL A 143 15.98 11.01 -20.15
CA VAL A 143 15.11 9.84 -20.31
C VAL A 143 15.97 8.57 -20.30
N ASP A 144 17.10 8.54 -21.00
CA ASP A 144 18.05 7.43 -20.99
C ASP A 144 18.62 7.16 -19.60
N VAL A 145 19.03 8.23 -18.88
CA VAL A 145 19.57 8.10 -17.52
C VAL A 145 18.50 7.62 -16.53
N MET A 146 17.24 8.01 -16.71
CA MET A 146 16.13 7.57 -15.86
C MET A 146 15.65 6.16 -16.25
N GLY A 147 15.68 5.79 -17.53
CA GLY A 147 15.23 4.51 -18.05
C GLY A 147 13.84 4.12 -17.53
N ILE A 148 13.76 2.94 -16.93
CA ILE A 148 12.54 2.37 -16.31
C ILE A 148 11.95 3.27 -15.21
N TRP A 149 12.75 4.19 -14.65
CA TRP A 149 12.30 5.09 -13.59
C TRP A 149 11.60 6.36 -14.11
N MET A 150 11.57 6.60 -15.42
CA MET A 150 10.80 7.71 -15.98
C MET A 150 9.32 7.30 -16.06
N PRO A 151 8.43 7.85 -15.21
CA PRO A 151 7.02 7.50 -15.27
C PRO A 151 6.38 8.16 -16.50
N SER A 152 5.52 7.40 -17.19
CA SER A 152 4.66 7.96 -18.22
C SER A 152 3.69 9.01 -17.63
N VAL A 153 3.21 9.94 -18.45
CA VAL A 153 2.17 10.91 -18.01
C VAL A 153 0.91 10.17 -17.53
N ARG A 154 0.60 9.02 -18.13
CA ARG A 154 -0.51 8.16 -17.71
C ARG A 154 -0.31 7.64 -16.28
N ARG A 155 0.89 7.19 -15.95
CA ARG A 155 1.24 6.73 -14.60
C ARG A 155 1.16 7.86 -13.60
N VAL A 156 1.67 9.03 -13.97
CA VAL A 156 1.61 10.25 -13.16
C VAL A 156 0.15 10.58 -12.82
N TYR A 157 -0.70 10.63 -13.84
CA TYR A 157 -2.12 10.90 -13.66
C TYR A 157 -2.83 9.83 -12.81
N ALA A 158 -2.57 8.53 -13.07
CA ALA A 158 -3.20 7.44 -12.34
C ALA A 158 -2.83 7.46 -10.85
N HIS A 159 -1.57 7.74 -10.52
CA HIS A 159 -1.12 7.87 -9.13
C HIS A 159 -1.76 9.07 -8.43
N TYR A 160 -1.82 10.22 -9.10
CA TYR A 160 -2.50 11.40 -8.57
C TYR A 160 -3.99 11.12 -8.32
N ARG A 161 -4.70 10.55 -9.30
CA ARG A 161 -6.13 10.20 -9.20
C ARG A 161 -6.36 9.25 -8.03
N PHE A 162 -5.54 8.22 -7.87
CA PHE A 162 -5.61 7.31 -6.73
C PHE A 162 -5.48 8.07 -5.41
N ASN A 163 -4.47 8.94 -5.28
CA ASN A 163 -4.22 9.69 -4.05
C ASN A 163 -5.35 10.68 -3.72
N GLU A 164 -5.90 11.39 -4.70
CA GLU A 164 -7.04 12.29 -4.47
C GLU A 164 -8.29 11.52 -4.04
N LEU A 165 -8.66 10.48 -4.79
CA LEU A 165 -9.82 9.66 -4.44
C LEU A 165 -9.63 8.96 -3.09
N LYS A 166 -8.40 8.57 -2.73
CA LYS A 166 -8.11 8.00 -1.40
C LYS A 166 -8.37 8.98 -0.26
N LYS A 167 -8.20 10.29 -0.47
CA LYS A 167 -8.52 11.31 0.55
C LYS A 167 -10.02 11.39 0.79
N GLU A 168 -10.83 11.28 -0.26
CA GLU A 168 -12.29 11.33 -0.23
C GLU A 168 -12.89 10.02 0.30
N HIS A 169 -12.29 8.89 -0.08
CA HIS A 169 -12.82 7.55 0.12
C HIS A 169 -12.05 6.71 1.16
N ARG A 170 -11.55 7.34 2.23
CA ARG A 170 -10.71 6.68 3.27
C ARG A 170 -11.30 5.42 3.92
N LYS A 171 -12.62 5.24 3.86
CA LYS A 171 -13.37 4.15 4.55
C LYS A 171 -13.86 3.05 3.62
N THR A 172 -13.63 3.16 2.32
CA THR A 172 -14.02 2.14 1.34
C THR A 172 -12.82 1.28 0.97
N MET A 173 -13.08 0.17 0.28
CA MET A 173 -12.01 -0.71 -0.21
C MET A 173 -11.51 -0.20 -1.54
N GLU A 174 -10.20 -0.22 -1.74
CA GLU A 174 -9.57 0.03 -3.02
C GLU A 174 -9.83 -1.18 -3.94
N ILE A 175 -10.22 -0.93 -5.19
CA ILE A 175 -10.41 -1.97 -6.22
C ILE A 175 -9.26 -1.86 -7.22
N TRP A 176 -8.54 -2.96 -7.37
CA TRP A 176 -7.39 -3.07 -8.25
C TRP A 176 -7.60 -4.20 -9.27
N ASN A 177 -7.18 -4.00 -10.51
CA ASN A 177 -7.18 -5.04 -11.53
C ASN A 177 -5.78 -5.63 -11.68
N CYS A 178 -5.62 -6.96 -11.55
CA CYS A 178 -4.32 -7.56 -11.81
C CYS A 178 -3.97 -7.44 -13.30
N GLU A 179 -2.82 -6.83 -13.64
CA GLU A 179 -2.41 -6.67 -15.03
C GLU A 179 -2.20 -7.99 -15.76
N LEU A 180 -1.83 -9.06 -15.05
CA LEU A 180 -1.60 -10.38 -15.66
C LEU A 180 -2.91 -11.16 -15.86
N CYS A 181 -3.65 -11.43 -14.78
CA CYS A 181 -4.82 -12.31 -14.86
C CYS A 181 -6.17 -11.59 -14.98
N LYS A 182 -6.16 -10.25 -15.01
CA LYS A 182 -7.35 -9.38 -15.12
C LYS A 182 -8.40 -9.60 -14.03
N LYS A 183 -7.99 -10.18 -12.89
CA LYS A 183 -8.87 -10.37 -11.73
C LYS A 183 -8.92 -9.10 -10.90
N GLU A 184 -10.14 -8.69 -10.55
CA GLU A 184 -10.37 -7.62 -9.59
C GLU A 184 -10.09 -8.08 -8.16
N ILE A 185 -9.26 -7.32 -7.46
CA ILE A 185 -8.89 -7.55 -6.07
C ILE A 185 -9.31 -6.34 -5.24
N LYS A 186 -10.14 -6.59 -4.24
CA LYS A 186 -10.53 -5.60 -3.24
C LYS A 186 -9.51 -5.62 -2.12
N SER A 187 -8.87 -4.49 -1.85
CA SER A 187 -7.86 -4.36 -0.80
C SER A 187 -8.17 -3.22 0.16
N HIS A 188 -7.77 -3.40 1.41
CA HIS A 188 -7.69 -2.32 2.39
C HIS A 188 -6.32 -1.65 2.26
N GLY A 189 -6.24 -0.34 2.54
CA GLY A 189 -5.15 0.56 2.12
C GLY A 189 -3.70 0.24 2.48
N ARG A 190 -3.41 -0.93 3.07
CA ARG A 190 -2.06 -1.52 3.15
C ARG A 190 -1.73 -2.48 1.98
N GLY A 191 -2.67 -2.78 1.08
CA GLY A 191 -2.38 -3.61 -0.10
C GLY A 191 -2.18 -5.11 0.18
N LEU A 192 -2.45 -5.60 1.40
CA LEU A 192 -2.06 -6.96 1.79
C LEU A 192 -2.67 -8.05 0.88
N TYR A 193 -3.93 -7.88 0.45
CA TYR A 193 -4.57 -8.81 -0.47
C TYR A 193 -3.95 -8.79 -1.86
N LEU A 194 -3.42 -7.63 -2.30
CA LEU A 194 -2.65 -7.52 -3.53
C LEU A 194 -1.36 -8.34 -3.41
N LEU A 195 -0.65 -8.23 -2.29
CA LEU A 195 0.58 -8.99 -2.05
C LEU A 195 0.33 -10.50 -2.01
N TYR A 196 -0.75 -10.95 -1.38
CA TYR A 196 -1.12 -12.37 -1.40
C TYR A 196 -1.49 -12.84 -2.80
N HIS A 197 -2.13 -11.99 -3.60
CA HIS A 197 -2.42 -12.29 -4.99
C HIS A 197 -1.15 -12.43 -5.84
N ILE A 198 -0.13 -11.57 -5.62
CA ILE A 198 1.17 -11.67 -6.29
C ILE A 198 1.82 -13.04 -6.06
N GLY A 199 1.70 -13.61 -4.86
CA GLY A 199 2.21 -14.95 -4.55
C GLY A 199 1.64 -16.06 -5.43
N ILE A 200 0.46 -15.86 -6.03
CA ILE A 200 -0.13 -16.81 -7.00
C ILE A 200 0.69 -16.86 -8.29
N HIS A 201 1.31 -15.74 -8.69
CA HIS A 201 2.05 -15.59 -9.95
C HIS A 201 3.56 -15.79 -9.81
N GLU A 202 4.16 -15.36 -8.70
CA GLU A 202 5.64 -15.27 -8.54
C GLU A 202 6.26 -16.45 -7.75
N ASP A 203 5.49 -17.50 -7.49
CA ASP A 203 5.89 -18.71 -6.74
C ASP A 203 6.75 -18.39 -5.49
N ILE A 204 6.33 -17.39 -4.71
CA ILE A 204 7.08 -16.91 -3.56
C ILE A 204 6.93 -17.94 -2.43
N PRO A 205 8.02 -18.59 -1.99
CA PRO A 205 7.93 -19.68 -1.03
C PRO A 205 7.52 -19.18 0.36
N CYS A 206 6.56 -19.90 0.95
CA CYS A 206 6.15 -19.84 2.35
C CYS A 206 6.29 -21.25 2.93
N PRO A 207 7.47 -21.62 3.44
CA PRO A 207 7.70 -22.95 3.98
C PRO A 207 6.83 -23.21 5.23
N CYS A 208 6.44 -24.46 5.42
CA CYS A 208 5.82 -24.90 6.67
C CYS A 208 6.81 -24.74 7.84
N LEU A 209 6.29 -24.38 9.00
CA LEU A 209 7.08 -24.13 10.21
C LEU A 209 7.13 -25.33 11.17
N ILE A 210 6.49 -26.44 10.80
CA ILE A 210 6.42 -27.66 11.60
C ILE A 210 7.60 -28.56 11.24
N GLU A 211 8.36 -28.97 12.26
CA GLU A 211 9.51 -29.85 12.09
C GLU A 211 9.09 -31.18 11.43
N GLY A 212 9.82 -31.59 10.39
CA GLY A 212 9.50 -32.77 9.58
C GLY A 212 8.44 -32.55 8.48
N CYS A 213 7.97 -31.32 8.26
CA CYS A 213 7.06 -31.01 7.16
C CYS A 213 7.76 -30.19 6.07
N ASP A 214 8.01 -30.82 4.91
CA ASP A 214 8.69 -30.19 3.77
C ASP A 214 7.75 -29.37 2.86
N ALA A 215 6.49 -29.20 3.26
CA ALA A 215 5.53 -28.47 2.46
C ALA A 215 5.94 -27.00 2.31
N THR A 216 5.99 -26.52 1.06
CA THR A 216 6.22 -25.10 0.72
C THR A 216 5.01 -24.56 -0.03
N LEU A 217 4.43 -23.49 0.48
CA LEU A 217 3.19 -22.89 -0.04
C LEU A 217 3.48 -21.58 -0.75
N ARG A 218 2.57 -21.13 -1.60
CA ARG A 218 2.75 -19.91 -2.42
C ARG A 218 2.40 -18.59 -1.73
N SER A 219 1.76 -18.64 -0.57
CA SER A 219 1.41 -17.43 0.20
C SER A 219 0.99 -17.78 1.63
N PRO A 220 0.86 -16.78 2.53
CA PRO A 220 0.44 -17.02 3.90
C PRO A 220 -0.95 -17.65 4.08
N PRO A 221 -2.03 -17.26 3.35
CA PRO A 221 -3.35 -17.88 3.58
C PRO A 221 -3.38 -19.41 3.31
N PRO A 222 -2.79 -19.93 2.22
CA PRO A 222 -2.60 -21.37 2.03
C PRO A 222 -1.76 -22.03 3.14
N LEU A 223 -0.69 -21.38 3.62
CA LEU A 223 0.11 -21.87 4.75
C LEU A 223 -0.75 -22.01 6.02
N LEU A 224 -1.56 -20.99 6.35
CA LEU A 224 -2.48 -21.05 7.50
C LEU A 224 -3.51 -22.18 7.37
N SER A 225 -4.05 -22.38 6.16
CA SER A 225 -4.96 -23.49 5.85
C SER A 225 -4.26 -24.85 6.02
N HIS A 226 -3.02 -24.98 5.55
CA HIS A 226 -2.19 -26.17 5.69
C HIS A 226 -1.90 -26.49 7.18
N LEU A 227 -1.49 -25.51 7.98
CA LEU A 227 -1.29 -25.70 9.43
C LEU A 227 -2.55 -26.21 10.12
N LYS A 228 -3.72 -25.65 9.77
CA LYS A 228 -5.01 -26.08 10.32
C LYS A 228 -5.42 -27.48 9.88
N LYS A 229 -5.23 -27.84 8.60
CA LYS A 229 -5.76 -29.10 8.04
C LYS A 229 -4.80 -30.27 8.21
N THR A 230 -3.51 -30.05 7.96
CA THR A 230 -2.49 -31.11 7.96
C THR A 230 -1.93 -31.37 9.36
N HIS A 231 -1.75 -30.30 10.14
CA HIS A 231 -1.16 -30.40 11.49
C HIS A 231 -2.17 -30.21 12.61
N VAL A 232 -3.46 -30.00 12.28
CA VAL A 232 -4.54 -29.73 13.24
C VAL A 232 -4.19 -28.59 14.20
N LEU A 233 -3.40 -27.62 13.71
CA LEU A 233 -2.77 -26.60 14.53
C LEU A 233 -3.29 -25.21 14.14
N PRO A 234 -4.40 -24.75 14.74
CA PRO A 234 -4.88 -23.40 14.50
C PRO A 234 -3.88 -22.36 15.04
N VAL A 235 -3.87 -21.15 14.46
CA VAL A 235 -2.94 -20.07 14.84
C VAL A 235 -2.97 -19.76 16.34
N ALA A 236 -4.15 -19.88 16.97
CA ALA A 236 -4.33 -19.68 18.40
C ALA A 236 -3.49 -20.67 19.24
N SER A 237 -3.35 -21.92 18.78
CA SER A 237 -2.65 -23.01 19.47
C SER A 237 -1.15 -23.09 19.17
N LEU A 238 -0.62 -22.27 18.27
CA LEU A 238 0.83 -22.20 18.02
C LEU A 238 1.58 -21.77 19.28
N ASN A 239 2.66 -22.46 19.62
CA ASN A 239 3.59 -22.04 20.68
C ASN A 239 4.39 -20.78 20.27
N SER A 240 5.26 -20.29 21.16
CA SER A 240 6.05 -19.08 20.93
C SER A 240 6.91 -19.17 19.67
N ARG A 241 7.68 -20.25 19.54
CA ARG A 241 8.61 -20.50 18.43
C ARG A 241 7.88 -20.58 17.10
N GLN A 242 6.80 -21.35 17.08
CA GLN A 242 5.96 -21.54 15.89
C GLN A 242 5.27 -20.24 15.46
N TYR A 243 4.71 -19.47 16.40
CA TYR A 243 4.06 -18.20 16.08
C TYR A 243 5.06 -17.17 15.55
N TYR A 244 6.25 -17.08 16.16
CA TYR A 244 7.31 -16.21 15.69
C TYR A 244 7.79 -16.60 14.28
N ALA A 245 8.01 -17.90 14.03
CA ALA A 245 8.36 -18.41 12.72
C ALA A 245 7.31 -18.05 11.66
N LEU A 246 6.01 -18.21 11.97
CA LEU A 246 4.92 -17.80 11.09
C LEU A 246 4.99 -16.30 10.74
N LYS A 247 5.19 -15.44 11.73
CA LYS A 247 5.30 -13.98 11.52
C LYS A 247 6.57 -13.57 10.79
N LYS A 248 7.65 -14.34 10.92
CA LYS A 248 8.86 -14.15 10.12
C LYS A 248 8.59 -14.51 8.66
N ALA A 249 7.97 -15.66 8.39
CA ALA A 249 7.60 -16.09 7.04
C ALA A 249 6.64 -15.11 6.34
N GLU A 250 5.58 -14.65 7.03
CA GLU A 250 4.66 -13.64 6.50
C GLU A 250 5.37 -12.35 6.08
N ARG A 251 6.33 -11.87 6.90
CA ARG A 251 7.10 -10.65 6.60
C ARG A 251 8.04 -10.84 5.42
N GLN A 252 8.75 -11.96 5.38
CA GLN A 252 9.64 -12.30 4.26
C GLN A 252 8.86 -12.40 2.95
N PHE A 253 7.70 -13.06 2.98
CA PHE A 253 6.78 -13.11 1.84
C PHE A 253 6.36 -11.70 1.41
N CYS A 254 5.87 -10.87 2.33
CA CYS A 254 5.40 -9.52 1.97
C CYS A 254 6.53 -8.66 1.41
N LYS A 255 7.74 -8.72 2.00
CA LYS A 255 8.91 -7.99 1.50
C LYS A 255 9.24 -8.41 0.06
N ARG A 256 9.22 -9.72 -0.23
CA ARG A 256 9.47 -10.22 -1.59
C ARG A 256 8.35 -9.86 -2.55
N ALA A 257 7.09 -10.02 -2.16
CA ALA A 257 5.92 -9.70 -2.97
C ALA A 257 5.85 -8.20 -3.34
N GLU A 258 6.25 -7.30 -2.45
CA GLU A 258 6.24 -5.85 -2.70
C GLU A 258 7.13 -5.47 -3.90
N THR A 259 8.23 -6.21 -4.15
CA THR A 259 9.13 -5.96 -5.30
C THR A 259 8.46 -6.19 -6.65
N PHE A 260 7.36 -6.95 -6.68
CA PHE A 260 6.57 -7.22 -7.88
C PHE A 260 5.28 -6.39 -7.94
N ARG A 261 5.03 -5.53 -6.96
CA ARG A 261 3.76 -4.79 -6.87
C ARG A 261 3.48 -3.99 -8.12
N ASP A 262 4.49 -3.31 -8.65
CA ASP A 262 4.34 -2.48 -9.84
C ASP A 262 4.10 -3.28 -11.12
N LYS A 263 4.59 -4.52 -11.19
CA LYS A 263 4.38 -5.42 -12.32
C LYS A 263 2.93 -5.87 -12.43
N TYR A 264 2.26 -6.10 -11.29
CA TYR A 264 0.91 -6.67 -11.24
C TYR A 264 -0.18 -5.66 -10.94
N PHE A 265 0.14 -4.63 -10.17
CA PHE A 265 -0.77 -3.59 -9.69
C PHE A 265 -0.09 -2.21 -9.80
N PRO A 266 0.31 -1.77 -11.01
CA PRO A 266 0.77 -0.41 -11.23
C PRO A 266 -0.36 0.59 -10.91
N PRO A 267 -0.09 1.89 -10.72
CA PRO A 267 -1.13 2.88 -10.47
C PRO A 267 -2.29 2.83 -11.48
N GLU A 268 -2.02 2.49 -12.73
CA GLU A 268 -3.01 2.34 -13.82
C GLU A 268 -3.97 1.16 -13.64
N ALA A 269 -3.59 0.16 -12.83
CA ALA A 269 -4.46 -0.96 -12.47
C ALA A 269 -5.50 -0.59 -11.41
N PHE A 270 -5.41 0.61 -10.80
CA PHE A 270 -6.43 1.08 -9.88
C PHE A 270 -7.71 1.44 -10.63
N ILE A 271 -8.80 0.72 -10.33
CA ILE A 271 -10.10 0.95 -10.96
C ILE A 271 -10.85 2.07 -10.25
N GLY A 272 -10.90 2.01 -8.92
CA GLY A 272 -11.73 2.88 -8.11
C GLY A 272 -11.90 2.37 -6.68
N PHE A 273 -12.91 2.90 -6.00
CA PHE A 273 -13.29 2.48 -4.66
C PHE A 273 -14.59 1.71 -4.70
N ASN A 274 -14.73 0.72 -3.80
CA ASN A 274 -15.99 0.00 -3.64
C ASN A 274 -17.03 0.92 -2.97
N ASP A 275 -18.19 1.08 -3.61
CA ASP A 275 -19.30 1.89 -3.09
C ASP A 275 -19.87 1.35 -1.77
N CYS A 276 -19.68 0.05 -1.52
CA CYS A 276 -19.98 -0.55 -0.24
C CYS A 276 -19.05 0.02 0.83
N LYS A 277 -19.52 1.09 1.51
CA LYS A 277 -18.94 1.53 2.78
C LYS A 277 -18.86 0.32 3.70
N ARG A 278 -17.72 0.13 4.35
CA ARG A 278 -17.58 -0.92 5.36
C ARG A 278 -18.70 -0.74 6.38
N ARG A 279 -19.61 -1.72 6.44
CA ARG A 279 -20.54 -1.83 7.57
C ARG A 279 -19.69 -1.99 8.82
N ASN A 280 -19.73 -0.98 9.67
CA ASN A 280 -19.07 -1.01 10.95
C ASN A 280 -20.17 -1.38 11.94
N MET A 281 -20.20 -2.64 12.39
CA MET A 281 -21.27 -3.12 13.29
C MET A 281 -21.45 -2.19 14.48
N ALA A 282 -20.36 -1.69 15.06
CA ALA A 282 -20.44 -0.77 16.18
C ALA A 282 -21.17 0.53 15.80
N ARG A 283 -20.82 1.16 14.68
CA ARG A 283 -21.48 2.40 14.25
C ARG A 283 -22.93 2.16 13.81
N ASP A 284 -23.14 1.09 13.05
CA ASP A 284 -24.36 0.89 12.27
C ASP A 284 -25.43 0.18 13.12
N LEU A 285 -25.05 -0.83 13.92
CA LEU A 285 -25.98 -1.73 14.63
C LEU A 285 -26.04 -1.53 16.15
N GLU A 286 -25.05 -0.87 16.75
CA GLU A 286 -24.96 -0.71 18.21
C GLU A 286 -25.13 0.77 18.59
N ASP A 287 -25.82 1.01 19.71
CA ASP A 287 -25.97 2.32 20.33
C ASP A 287 -24.58 2.88 20.71
N PRO A 288 -24.25 4.13 20.36
CA PRO A 288 -23.01 4.75 20.82
C PRO A 288 -22.97 5.10 22.31
N GLU A 289 -24.10 5.13 23.01
CA GLU A 289 -24.14 5.47 24.43
C GLU A 289 -23.85 4.25 25.32
N CYS A 290 -22.95 4.44 26.29
CA CYS A 290 -22.63 3.41 27.27
C CYS A 290 -23.70 3.37 28.38
N LYS A 291 -24.37 2.24 28.56
CA LYS A 291 -25.43 2.05 29.58
C LYS A 291 -25.01 2.29 31.03
N GLN A 292 -23.71 2.22 31.33
CA GLN A 292 -23.21 2.34 32.69
C GLN A 292 -22.86 3.79 33.06
N CYS A 293 -22.51 4.64 32.09
CA CYS A 293 -22.02 5.98 32.37
C CYS A 293 -22.46 7.06 31.36
N ASP A 294 -23.38 6.72 30.47
CA ASP A 294 -24.01 7.62 29.48
C ASP A 294 -23.02 8.30 28.51
N LYS A 295 -21.78 7.80 28.46
CA LYS A 295 -20.74 8.34 27.58
C LYS A 295 -20.96 7.86 26.14
N ILE A 296 -21.05 8.81 25.22
CA ILE A 296 -21.16 8.54 23.78
C ILE A 296 -19.78 8.17 23.20
N VAL A 297 -19.65 6.96 22.68
CA VAL A 297 -18.45 6.40 22.06
C VAL A 297 -18.80 5.79 20.71
N SER A 298 -18.41 6.42 19.61
CA SER A 298 -18.86 6.05 18.26
C SER A 298 -18.00 5.01 17.53
N ASN A 299 -16.77 4.76 17.98
CA ASN A 299 -15.82 3.87 17.31
C ASN A 299 -15.68 2.54 18.06
N GLU A 300 -15.82 1.41 17.37
CA GLU A 300 -15.63 0.05 17.91
C GLU A 300 -14.38 -0.11 18.79
N THR A 301 -13.23 0.40 18.34
CA THR A 301 -11.97 0.30 19.12
C THR A 301 -12.03 1.18 20.36
N ALA A 302 -12.63 2.36 20.26
CA ALA A 302 -12.81 3.24 21.40
C ALA A 302 -13.82 2.66 22.40
N ARG A 303 -14.87 1.96 21.94
CA ARG A 303 -15.83 1.25 22.79
C ARG A 303 -15.15 0.13 23.56
N ARG A 304 -14.37 -0.72 22.90
CA ARG A 304 -13.58 -1.76 23.57
C ARG A 304 -12.65 -1.20 24.64
N ARG A 305 -11.93 -0.12 24.34
CA ARG A 305 -11.08 0.57 25.32
C ARG A 305 -11.93 1.13 26.48
N HIS A 306 -13.05 1.75 26.19
CA HIS A 306 -13.95 2.29 27.20
C HIS A 306 -14.50 1.19 28.14
N VAL A 307 -14.91 0.04 27.60
CA VAL A 307 -15.31 -1.12 28.41
C VAL A 307 -14.13 -1.63 29.24
N ALA A 308 -12.92 -1.68 28.66
CA ALA A 308 -11.73 -2.07 29.39
C ALA A 308 -11.47 -1.16 30.60
N ASP A 309 -11.71 0.14 30.48
CA ASP A 309 -11.61 1.10 31.58
C ASP A 309 -12.60 0.79 32.72
N HIS A 310 -13.87 0.50 32.38
CA HIS A 310 -14.87 0.07 33.36
C HIS A 310 -14.48 -1.22 34.09
N LEU A 311 -13.92 -2.17 33.35
CA LEU A 311 -13.45 -3.45 33.91
C LEU A 311 -12.10 -3.34 34.62
N LYS A 312 -11.45 -2.17 34.59
CA LYS A 312 -10.05 -1.96 35.02
C LYS A 312 -9.10 -2.99 34.40
N LEU A 313 -9.39 -3.40 33.15
CA LEU A 313 -8.66 -4.44 32.43
C LEU A 313 -7.41 -3.84 31.78
N GLY A 314 -6.25 -4.13 32.35
CA GLY A 314 -4.95 -3.72 31.82
C GLY A 314 -3.93 -4.85 31.86
N TYR A 315 -3.01 -4.85 30.89
CA TYR A 315 -1.92 -5.81 30.80
C TYR A 315 -0.59 -5.10 31.02
N ASN A 316 0.33 -5.77 31.70
CA ASN A 316 1.70 -5.27 31.87
C ASN A 316 2.42 -5.19 30.53
N CYS A 317 3.32 -4.21 30.40
CA CYS A 317 4.27 -4.15 29.31
C CYS A 317 5.08 -5.46 29.21
N VAL A 318 5.43 -5.86 27.97
CA VAL A 318 6.21 -7.08 27.70
C VAL A 318 7.71 -6.89 27.92
N PHE A 319 8.17 -5.66 28.13
CA PHE A 319 9.57 -5.33 28.40
C PHE A 319 9.85 -5.39 29.91
N ASP A 320 10.89 -6.11 30.29
CA ASP A 320 11.28 -6.26 31.69
C ASP A 320 11.63 -4.90 32.33
N GLY A 321 11.19 -4.71 33.57
CA GLY A 321 11.35 -3.45 34.31
C GLY A 321 10.38 -2.32 33.91
N CYS A 322 9.51 -2.52 32.92
CA CYS A 322 8.50 -1.53 32.56
C CYS A 322 7.17 -1.78 33.27
N ASN A 323 6.83 -0.91 34.23
CA ASN A 323 5.59 -1.01 35.02
C ASN A 323 4.35 -0.43 34.33
N TYR A 324 4.46 -0.06 33.05
CA TYR A 324 3.32 0.47 32.30
C TYR A 324 2.25 -0.60 32.11
N LYS A 325 0.99 -0.25 32.40
CA LYS A 325 -0.19 -1.10 32.23
C LYS A 325 -1.18 -0.42 31.31
N ALA A 326 -1.62 -1.13 30.27
CA ALA A 326 -2.67 -0.66 29.38
C ALA A 326 -3.32 -1.84 28.65
N GLU A 327 -4.39 -1.57 27.91
CA GLU A 327 -4.98 -2.54 27.01
C GLU A 327 -4.11 -2.75 25.74
N PRO A 328 -4.26 -3.87 25.00
CA PRO A 328 -3.29 -4.25 23.97
C PRO A 328 -3.10 -3.23 22.83
N SER A 329 -4.09 -2.39 22.53
CA SER A 329 -3.96 -1.30 21.54
C SER A 329 -2.97 -0.22 22.01
N CYS A 330 -3.13 0.27 23.24
CA CYS A 330 -2.21 1.27 23.81
C CYS A 330 -0.81 0.71 24.03
N LEU A 331 -0.67 -0.59 24.35
CA LEU A 331 0.63 -1.23 24.47
C LEU A 331 1.46 -1.15 23.18
N SER A 332 0.86 -1.29 21.99
CA SER A 332 1.57 -1.14 20.71
C SER A 332 2.22 0.25 20.55
N SER A 333 1.46 1.31 20.86
CA SER A 333 1.98 2.69 20.81
C SER A 333 3.02 2.92 21.89
N HIS A 334 2.83 2.36 23.09
CA HIS A 334 3.80 2.42 24.17
C HIS A 334 5.14 1.77 23.79
N PHE A 335 5.14 0.61 23.12
CA PHE A 335 6.37 -0.03 22.64
C PHE A 335 7.16 0.89 21.71
N LEU A 336 6.46 1.60 20.81
CA LEU A 336 7.09 2.53 19.88
C LEU A 336 7.66 3.75 20.61
N HIS A 337 6.90 4.39 21.51
CA HIS A 337 7.32 5.64 22.14
C HIS A 337 8.32 5.47 23.28
N LYS A 338 8.17 4.43 24.10
CA LYS A 338 9.01 4.23 25.29
C LYS A 338 10.22 3.34 25.01
N HIS A 339 10.07 2.37 24.10
CA HIS A 339 11.10 1.37 23.83
C HIS A 339 11.69 1.47 22.42
N SER A 340 11.17 2.38 21.57
CA SER A 340 11.61 2.52 20.16
C SER A 340 11.49 1.21 19.38
N LYS A 341 10.51 0.36 19.72
CA LYS A 341 10.27 -0.95 19.11
C LYS A 341 8.84 -1.04 18.57
N LYS A 342 8.68 -1.48 17.33
CA LYS A 342 7.37 -1.85 16.78
C LYS A 342 7.05 -3.29 17.20
N VAL A 343 5.79 -3.71 17.09
CA VAL A 343 5.38 -5.10 17.39
C VAL A 343 6.16 -6.12 16.56
N GLY A 344 6.55 -5.77 15.33
CA GLY A 344 7.40 -6.64 14.50
C GLY A 344 8.82 -6.82 15.03
N ASP A 345 9.32 -5.90 15.86
CA ASP A 345 10.68 -5.90 16.38
C ASP A 345 10.79 -6.61 17.74
N LEU A 346 9.67 -7.10 18.27
CA LEU A 346 9.63 -7.88 19.50
C LEU A 346 10.34 -9.23 19.31
N ASN A 347 11.05 -9.67 20.34
CA ASN A 347 11.61 -11.01 20.36
C ASN A 347 10.50 -12.08 20.50
N GLU A 348 10.87 -13.35 20.39
CA GLU A 348 9.93 -14.47 20.42
C GLU A 348 9.01 -14.45 21.67
N ALA A 349 9.60 -14.34 22.87
CA ALA A 349 8.87 -14.36 24.13
C ALA A 349 7.92 -13.15 24.27
N GLN A 350 8.41 -11.95 23.94
CA GLN A 350 7.63 -10.71 23.98
C GLN A 350 6.45 -10.74 23.01
N LEU A 351 6.70 -11.18 21.77
CA LEU A 351 5.67 -11.27 20.74
C LEU A 351 4.59 -12.28 21.11
N PHE A 352 4.98 -13.42 21.68
CA PHE A 352 4.05 -14.45 22.13
C PHE A 352 3.20 -13.97 23.32
N LYS A 353 3.82 -13.34 24.32
CA LYS A 353 3.10 -12.72 25.46
C LYS A 353 2.11 -11.67 24.97
N TYR A 354 2.51 -10.82 24.02
CA TYR A 354 1.62 -9.83 23.41
C TYR A 354 0.45 -10.47 22.63
N LYS A 355 0.70 -11.58 21.90
CA LYS A 355 -0.36 -12.38 21.26
C LYS A 355 -1.37 -12.89 22.28
N GLN A 356 -0.91 -13.45 23.40
CA GLN A 356 -1.79 -13.96 24.46
C GLN A 356 -2.66 -12.85 25.06
N MET A 357 -2.08 -11.68 25.34
CA MET A 357 -2.82 -10.51 25.82
C MET A 357 -3.94 -10.11 24.84
N LYS A 358 -3.65 -10.11 23.53
CA LYS A 358 -4.65 -9.79 22.50
C LYS A 358 -5.79 -10.80 22.42
N LEU A 359 -5.47 -12.09 22.52
CA LEU A 359 -6.47 -13.16 22.50
C LEU A 359 -7.39 -13.06 23.73
N ASN A 360 -6.81 -12.96 24.92
CA ASN A 360 -7.57 -12.82 26.16
C ASN A 360 -8.45 -11.56 26.15
N PHE A 361 -7.91 -10.42 25.71
CA PHE A 361 -8.67 -9.19 25.57
C PHE A 361 -9.84 -9.35 24.59
N ALA A 362 -9.62 -9.95 23.41
CA ALA A 362 -10.68 -10.16 22.42
C ALA A 362 -11.80 -11.05 22.95
N GLU A 363 -11.48 -12.10 23.71
CA GLU A 363 -12.45 -12.97 24.35
C GLU A 363 -13.29 -12.25 25.41
N ILE A 364 -12.66 -11.45 26.27
CA ILE A 364 -13.37 -10.64 27.28
C ILE A 364 -14.26 -9.61 26.59
N MET A 365 -13.73 -8.87 25.61
CA MET A 365 -14.52 -7.85 24.89
C MET A 365 -15.71 -8.45 24.14
N LYS A 366 -15.58 -9.65 23.58
CA LYS A 366 -16.70 -10.33 22.91
C LYS A 366 -17.85 -10.62 23.88
N LYS A 367 -17.54 -10.91 25.15
CA LYS A 367 -18.54 -11.19 26.19
C LYS A 367 -19.11 -9.91 26.81
N GLU A 368 -18.24 -8.95 27.11
CA GLU A 368 -18.62 -7.79 27.91
C GLU A 368 -19.17 -6.62 27.11
N VAL A 369 -18.69 -6.35 25.88
CA VAL A 369 -19.14 -5.17 25.11
C VAL A 369 -20.67 -5.05 24.98
N PRO A 370 -21.43 -6.12 24.70
CA PRO A 370 -22.90 -6.05 24.63
C PRO A 370 -23.59 -5.62 25.94
N ASN A 371 -22.94 -5.81 27.10
CA ASN A 371 -23.46 -5.38 28.40
C ASN A 371 -23.41 -3.85 28.56
N TYR A 372 -22.48 -3.20 27.85
CA TYR A 372 -22.25 -1.75 27.91
C TYR A 372 -22.91 -1.01 26.76
N PHE A 373 -22.96 -1.61 25.57
CA PHE A 373 -23.52 -1.01 24.36
C PHE A 373 -24.65 -1.90 23.82
N SER A 374 -25.87 -1.39 23.86
CA SER A 374 -27.05 -2.09 23.32
C SER A 374 -26.97 -2.22 21.81
N TYR A 375 -27.55 -3.28 21.25
CA TYR A 375 -27.96 -3.24 19.84
C TYR A 375 -29.11 -2.25 19.69
N LYS A 376 -29.11 -1.47 18.60
CA LYS A 376 -30.24 -0.63 18.24
C LYS A 376 -31.44 -1.55 18.01
N THR A 377 -32.51 -1.36 18.79
CA THR A 377 -33.75 -2.15 18.68
C THR A 377 -34.51 -1.85 17.41
N GLU A 378 -34.34 -0.64 16.88
CA GLU A 378 -34.83 -0.24 15.57
C GLU A 378 -33.69 -0.47 14.57
N LEU A 379 -33.69 -1.64 13.92
CA LEU A 379 -33.10 -1.69 12.59
C LEU A 379 -33.99 -0.77 11.74
N PRO A 380 -33.45 0.28 11.09
CA PRO A 380 -34.23 1.06 10.15
C PRO A 380 -34.93 0.08 9.20
N GLU A 381 -36.26 0.05 9.23
CA GLU A 381 -37.08 -0.74 8.31
C GLU A 381 -37.04 -0.10 6.92
N GLU A 382 -35.86 0.11 6.33
CA GLU A 382 -35.67 0.77 5.02
C GLU A 382 -34.16 0.72 4.69
N GLU A 383 -33.65 0.31 3.53
CA GLU A 383 -34.19 0.12 2.17
C GLU A 383 -33.53 -1.14 1.57
N LEU A 384 -34.31 -2.17 1.23
CA LEU A 384 -33.88 -3.32 0.42
C LEU A 384 -34.04 -2.99 -1.08
N PHE A 385 -33.41 -1.92 -1.55
CA PHE A 385 -33.35 -1.57 -2.98
C PHE A 385 -31.93 -1.70 -3.52
#